data_AF-A0A961MGY7-F1
#
_entry.id   AF-A0A961MGY7-F1
#
_cell.length_a   1.000
_cell.length_b   1.000
_cell.length_c   1.000
_cell.angle_alpha   90.00
_cell.angle_beta   90.00
_cell.angle_gamma   90.00
#
_symmetry.space_group_name_H-M   'P 1'
#
loop_
_entity.id
_entity.type
_entity.pdbx_description
1 polymer ?
#
loop_
_entity_poly.entity_id
_entity_poly.type
_entity_poly.pdbx_seq_one_letter_code
_entity_poly.pdbx_strand_id
1 'polypeptide(L)'
;MSGSKLGGTSLVGGRIVKWKGRVVSIAPLAFAIATGIGSTAQAACIDLPGVVAIATAGDTCVAVGGAYFDTFPAGEARDPGSVLTYISPTVETWSIETTLWADFGGRIVATGDMTAWSEGFGLGGGGTVLASNGSSMLFQGDLTADLFLFGTPASAVVEASGGSSIVVEGDATVTSQNMAGGHGIFANSGSVIGIGGHTTIASTGRGVTSAPTSTMPGGGTAGSSLVWLNSLDSTSVGNGLHAEGPFNNSIVVNGALDVETTGDSGHAAHAQNGGNVIVDPTASNGTGGADTLIVARHGDFTTGGDDAHGLYARVTTAAGSGSADIEIGPGATITTSGDNAEGAYAHVTAGTGAASITMDGGTVSTTGVDSEGLVSVVSTLLTGDASVEMNAGSISTGGDGSAGIVAQSNFVTSTGGSAQAVQNGGTISTTGGALGGAFQGAYGIVAVSSGDAMAEQNAGSITTSGAGSSGIL
;
A
#
# COMPACT_ATOMS: atom_id res chain seq x y z
N MET A 1 -27.78 49.36 74.12
CA MET A 1 -27.90 47.91 73.87
C MET A 1 -26.85 47.54 72.84
N SER A 2 -25.98 46.63 73.23
CA SER A 2 -24.72 46.24 72.58
C SER A 2 -24.97 45.27 71.42
N GLY A 3 -24.23 45.43 70.31
CA GLY A 3 -24.23 44.53 69.17
C GLY A 3 -23.36 43.29 69.39
N SER A 4 -23.62 42.23 68.61
CA SER A 4 -22.66 41.13 68.44
C SER A 4 -22.69 40.58 67.02
N LYS A 5 -21.48 40.32 66.51
CA LYS A 5 -21.09 39.85 65.19
C LYS A 5 -21.47 38.37 64.99
N LEU A 6 -21.93 38.01 63.78
CA LEU A 6 -21.93 36.62 63.30
C LEU A 6 -20.64 36.39 62.49
N GLY A 7 -19.81 35.47 62.97
CA GLY A 7 -18.57 35.04 62.34
C GLY A 7 -18.80 33.97 61.27
N GLY A 8 -18.02 34.05 60.20
CA GLY A 8 -17.99 33.06 59.13
C GLY A 8 -17.36 31.74 59.59
N THR A 9 -17.86 30.64 59.05
CA THR A 9 -17.24 29.31 59.11
C THR A 9 -16.91 28.85 57.71
N SER A 10 -15.62 28.58 57.50
CA SER A 10 -15.03 27.95 56.33
C SER A 10 -15.35 26.46 56.34
N LEU A 11 -15.83 25.93 55.22
CA LEU A 11 -16.00 24.49 54.99
C LEU A 11 -14.64 23.88 54.61
N VAL A 12 -13.97 23.28 55.59
CA VAL A 12 -12.82 22.39 55.39
C VAL A 12 -13.32 20.95 55.53
N GLY A 13 -13.41 20.21 54.42
CA GLY A 13 -13.80 18.81 54.44
C GLY A 13 -14.36 18.27 53.12
N GLY A 14 -13.57 18.30 52.04
CA GLY A 14 -13.94 17.63 50.79
C GLY A 14 -13.86 16.11 50.93
N ARG A 15 -15.01 15.44 50.99
CA ARG A 15 -15.11 13.98 50.95
C ARG A 15 -15.22 13.56 49.48
N ILE A 16 -14.20 12.89 48.96
CA ILE A 16 -14.26 12.26 47.63
C ILE A 16 -15.19 11.04 47.74
N VAL A 17 -16.34 11.10 47.07
CA VAL A 17 -17.27 9.97 46.98
C VAL A 17 -16.88 9.17 45.74
N LYS A 18 -16.35 7.96 45.93
CA LYS A 18 -16.19 6.99 44.84
C LYS A 18 -17.57 6.54 44.40
N TRP A 19 -18.03 7.01 43.25
CA TRP A 19 -19.27 6.54 42.63
C TRP A 19 -18.95 5.31 41.76
N LYS A 20 -19.58 4.17 42.06
CA LYS A 20 -19.61 2.98 41.20
C LYS A 20 -21.01 2.91 40.58
N GLY A 21 -21.20 3.57 39.46
CA GLY A 21 -22.44 3.55 38.68
C GLY A 21 -22.13 3.81 37.21
N ARG A 22 -23.01 3.35 36.33
CA ARG A 22 -22.97 3.66 34.90
C ARG A 22 -23.73 4.99 34.69
N VAL A 23 -23.06 6.06 34.28
CA VAL A 23 -23.76 7.28 33.84
C VAL A 23 -24.22 7.04 32.41
N VAL A 24 -25.53 7.12 32.18
CA VAL A 24 -26.10 7.23 30.83
C VAL A 24 -26.66 8.64 30.75
N SER A 25 -26.00 9.52 30.00
CA SER A 25 -26.52 10.86 29.74
C SER A 25 -27.43 10.82 28.52
N ILE A 26 -28.64 11.35 28.66
CA ILE A 26 -29.66 11.44 27.59
C ILE A 26 -29.91 12.90 27.17
N ALA A 27 -29.05 13.83 27.62
CA ALA A 27 -29.11 15.26 27.26
C ALA A 27 -27.68 15.85 27.20
N PRO A 28 -27.43 16.88 26.36
CA PRO A 28 -26.13 17.51 26.22
C PRO A 28 -25.87 18.45 27.40
N LEU A 29 -25.55 17.89 28.57
CA LEU A 29 -24.99 18.63 29.69
C LEU A 29 -23.66 17.98 30.04
N ALA A 30 -22.59 18.53 29.45
CA ALA A 30 -21.22 18.19 29.81
C ALA A 30 -20.99 18.56 31.29
N PHE A 31 -20.80 17.56 32.15
CA PHE A 31 -20.42 17.77 33.54
C PHE A 31 -18.89 17.77 33.65
N ALA A 32 -18.27 18.93 33.41
CA ALA A 32 -16.83 19.10 33.62
C ALA A 32 -16.55 19.41 35.10
N ILE A 33 -15.93 18.48 35.82
CA ILE A 33 -15.35 18.76 37.14
C ILE A 33 -13.94 19.30 36.91
N ALA A 34 -13.79 20.62 36.89
CA ALA A 34 -12.48 21.26 36.85
C ALA A 34 -11.77 21.09 38.20
N THR A 35 -10.85 20.14 38.30
CA THR A 35 -9.87 20.09 39.39
C THR A 35 -8.66 20.92 39.01
N GLY A 36 -8.31 21.90 39.85
CA GLY A 36 -6.99 22.53 40.01
C GLY A 36 -6.08 22.75 38.79
N ILE A 37 -5.70 24.01 38.58
CA ILE A 37 -4.65 24.47 37.66
C ILE A 37 -3.40 23.56 37.76
N GLY A 38 -3.21 22.69 36.76
CA GLY A 38 -2.10 21.71 36.70
C GLY A 38 -2.51 20.25 36.46
N SER A 39 -3.78 19.87 36.54
CA SER A 39 -4.25 18.54 36.09
C SER A 39 -5.10 18.65 34.82
N THR A 40 -4.68 17.99 33.74
CA THR A 40 -5.49 17.80 32.52
C THR A 40 -6.59 16.79 32.79
N ALA A 41 -7.59 17.16 33.58
CA ALA A 41 -8.83 16.40 33.66
C ALA A 41 -9.61 16.65 32.36
N GLN A 42 -9.32 15.89 31.32
CA GLN A 42 -10.13 15.85 30.10
C GLN A 42 -11.47 15.20 30.44
N ALA A 43 -12.56 15.75 29.88
CA ALA A 43 -13.88 15.17 30.08
C ALA A 43 -13.91 13.78 29.43
N ALA A 44 -14.42 12.79 30.18
CA ALA A 44 -14.59 11.40 29.79
C ALA A 44 -15.22 11.21 28.40
N CYS A 45 -16.14 12.12 28.06
CA CYS A 45 -16.76 12.14 26.76
C CYS A 45 -17.14 13.56 26.35
N ILE A 46 -16.69 13.99 25.18
CA ILE A 46 -17.10 15.24 24.55
C ILE A 46 -17.82 14.85 23.27
N ASP A 47 -19.13 15.08 23.21
CA ASP A 47 -19.91 15.07 21.98
C ASP A 47 -20.49 16.48 21.83
N LEU A 48 -19.84 17.28 20.99
CA LEU A 48 -20.30 18.60 20.60
C LEU A 48 -20.65 18.53 19.11
N PRO A 49 -21.90 18.22 18.75
CA PRO A 49 -22.33 18.16 17.35
C PRO A 49 -21.92 19.44 16.60
N GLY A 50 -21.30 19.28 15.44
CA GLY A 50 -20.74 20.38 14.65
C GLY A 50 -19.36 20.88 15.11
N VAL A 51 -18.77 20.26 16.14
CA VAL A 51 -17.42 20.59 16.64
C VAL A 51 -16.58 19.31 16.70
N VAL A 52 -16.68 18.53 17.78
CA VAL A 52 -15.75 17.42 18.03
C VAL A 52 -16.40 16.29 18.82
N ALA A 53 -15.96 15.06 18.54
CA ALA A 53 -16.27 13.87 19.31
C ALA A 53 -14.98 13.23 19.87
N ILE A 54 -14.80 13.23 21.19
CA ILE A 54 -13.57 12.74 21.85
C ILE A 54 -13.91 11.74 22.96
N ALA A 55 -13.30 10.56 22.90
CA ALA A 55 -13.27 9.55 23.96
C ALA A 55 -11.85 9.41 24.53
N THR A 56 -11.68 9.56 25.84
CA THR A 56 -10.37 9.48 26.53
C THR A 56 -10.36 8.41 27.63
N ALA A 57 -9.17 7.89 27.97
CA ALA A 57 -8.88 7.08 29.15
C ALA A 57 -9.97 6.09 29.66
N GLY A 58 -10.38 5.14 28.81
CA GLY A 58 -11.23 4.01 29.22
C GLY A 58 -12.73 4.30 29.17
N ASP A 59 -13.12 5.44 28.61
CA ASP A 59 -14.51 5.86 28.48
C ASP A 59 -15.13 5.43 27.15
N THR A 60 -16.46 5.32 27.15
CA THR A 60 -17.25 5.04 25.94
C THR A 60 -18.08 6.25 25.57
N CYS A 61 -17.80 6.83 24.41
CA CYS A 61 -18.59 7.88 23.79
C CYS A 61 -19.51 7.33 22.72
N VAL A 62 -20.71 7.90 22.67
CA VAL A 62 -21.65 7.68 21.59
C VAL A 62 -21.96 9.04 20.98
N ALA A 63 -21.48 9.24 19.77
CA ALA A 63 -21.71 10.42 18.95
C ALA A 63 -22.97 10.17 18.10
N VAL A 64 -24.01 10.97 18.35
CA VAL A 64 -25.30 10.87 17.64
C VAL A 64 -25.50 12.14 16.83
N GLY A 65 -25.10 12.13 15.56
CA GLY A 65 -25.12 13.30 14.71
C GLY A 65 -24.49 13.04 13.34
N GLY A 66 -24.74 13.95 12.40
CA GLY A 66 -24.34 13.78 11.01
C GLY A 66 -23.05 14.49 10.59
N ALA A 67 -22.57 15.51 11.33
CA ALA A 67 -21.39 16.28 10.92
C ALA A 67 -20.57 16.83 12.10
N TYR A 68 -19.24 16.76 11.99
CA TYR A 68 -18.26 17.29 12.95
C TYR A 68 -17.15 18.07 12.24
N PHE A 69 -16.77 19.23 12.77
CA PHE A 69 -15.82 20.17 12.16
C PHE A 69 -14.86 20.72 13.22
N ASP A 70 -13.57 20.43 13.10
CA ASP A 70 -12.57 21.00 14.01
C ASP A 70 -11.25 21.30 13.29
N THR A 71 -10.48 22.22 13.85
CA THR A 71 -9.07 22.44 13.51
C THR A 71 -8.16 21.26 13.89
N PHE A 72 -8.55 20.51 14.90
CA PHE A 72 -7.89 19.28 15.37
C PHE A 72 -8.75 18.05 14.98
N PRO A 73 -8.47 16.81 15.43
CA PRO A 73 -9.28 15.68 14.99
C PRO A 73 -10.74 15.84 15.35
N ALA A 74 -11.59 15.79 14.33
CA ALA A 74 -13.04 15.84 14.48
C ALA A 74 -13.57 14.62 15.27
N GLY A 75 -12.87 13.49 15.18
CA GLY A 75 -13.11 12.29 15.96
C GLY A 75 -11.83 11.72 16.57
N GLU A 76 -11.75 11.63 17.90
CA GLU A 76 -10.60 11.06 18.60
C GLU A 76 -11.00 9.99 19.61
N ALA A 77 -10.33 8.84 19.58
CA ALA A 77 -10.37 7.83 20.64
C ALA A 77 -8.94 7.54 21.13
N ARG A 78 -8.61 8.02 22.33
CA ARG A 78 -7.24 7.96 22.87
C ARG A 78 -7.18 7.10 24.13
N ASP A 79 -6.11 6.31 24.24
CA ASP A 79 -5.77 5.45 25.38
C ASP A 79 -6.48 4.08 25.41
N PRO A 80 -5.92 3.10 26.15
CA PRO A 80 -6.48 1.76 26.20
C PRO A 80 -7.89 1.76 26.81
N GLY A 81 -8.83 1.15 26.08
CA GLY A 81 -10.21 0.98 26.52
C GLY A 81 -11.15 2.13 26.16
N SER A 82 -10.65 3.21 25.56
CA SER A 82 -11.49 4.28 25.04
C SER A 82 -12.21 3.85 23.77
N VAL A 83 -13.52 4.10 23.69
CA VAL A 83 -14.36 3.70 22.56
C VAL A 83 -15.21 4.89 22.12
N LEU A 84 -15.06 5.32 20.87
CA LEU A 84 -15.93 6.29 20.23
C LEU A 84 -16.82 5.57 19.22
N THR A 85 -18.14 5.62 19.42
CA THR A 85 -19.13 5.02 18.50
C THR A 85 -19.93 6.12 17.82
N TYR A 86 -19.91 6.18 16.50
CA TYR A 86 -20.82 6.99 15.71
C TYR A 86 -22.06 6.19 15.33
N ILE A 87 -23.23 6.70 15.68
CA ILE A 87 -24.52 6.11 15.36
C ILE A 87 -25.30 7.08 14.46
N SER A 88 -25.06 7.00 13.17
CA SER A 88 -25.78 7.72 12.12
C SER A 88 -25.75 6.89 10.83
N PRO A 89 -26.78 6.96 9.97
CA PRO A 89 -26.70 6.36 8.64
C PRO A 89 -25.55 6.95 7.81
N THR A 90 -25.25 8.24 8.01
CA THR A 90 -24.14 8.96 7.36
C THR A 90 -23.48 9.90 8.36
N VAL A 91 -22.15 9.87 8.46
CA VAL A 91 -21.34 10.74 9.32
C VAL A 91 -20.33 11.48 8.45
N GLU A 92 -20.31 12.80 8.54
CA GLU A 92 -19.34 13.65 7.88
C GLU A 92 -18.37 14.22 8.93
N THR A 93 -17.08 14.15 8.66
CA THR A 93 -16.06 14.76 9.50
C THR A 93 -15.12 15.58 8.65
N TRP A 94 -14.75 16.75 9.15
CA TRP A 94 -13.82 17.65 8.49
C TRP A 94 -12.76 18.16 9.45
N SER A 95 -11.52 18.20 8.97
CA SER A 95 -10.40 18.80 9.69
C SER A 95 -9.42 19.48 8.75
N ILE A 96 -8.53 20.31 9.30
CA ILE A 96 -7.37 20.85 8.57
C ILE A 96 -6.08 20.03 8.84
N GLU A 97 -6.17 18.96 9.64
CA GLU A 97 -5.07 18.04 9.95
C GLU A 97 -5.54 16.58 9.79
N THR A 98 -5.70 15.84 10.89
CA THR A 98 -6.20 14.46 10.89
C THR A 98 -7.67 14.47 11.24
N THR A 99 -8.52 13.80 10.48
CA THR A 99 -9.97 13.89 10.69
C THR A 99 -10.48 12.88 11.72
N LEU A 100 -10.05 11.61 11.59
CA LEU A 100 -10.34 10.54 12.54
C LEU A 100 -9.03 9.97 13.09
N TRP A 101 -8.89 9.93 14.42
CA TRP A 101 -7.68 9.44 15.07
C TRP A 101 -8.00 8.47 16.21
N ALA A 102 -7.53 7.23 16.08
CA ALA A 102 -7.51 6.25 17.16
C ALA A 102 -6.07 5.99 17.58
N ASP A 103 -5.75 6.16 18.86
CA ASP A 103 -4.37 6.05 19.35
C ASP A 103 -4.27 5.28 20.67
N PHE A 104 -3.10 4.71 20.93
CA PHE A 104 -2.75 4.01 22.18
C PHE A 104 -3.78 2.97 22.63
N GLY A 105 -4.30 2.15 21.71
CA GLY A 105 -5.32 1.14 22.02
C GLY A 105 -6.76 1.67 22.11
N GLY A 106 -7.00 2.92 21.69
CA GLY A 106 -8.33 3.46 21.48
C GLY A 106 -9.08 2.76 20.35
N ARG A 107 -10.40 2.88 20.33
CA ARG A 107 -11.27 2.27 19.33
C ARG A 107 -12.30 3.25 18.77
N ILE A 108 -12.41 3.32 17.44
CA ILE A 108 -13.51 4.00 16.75
C ILE A 108 -14.41 2.97 16.07
N VAL A 109 -15.73 3.15 16.17
CA VAL A 109 -16.72 2.35 15.46
C VAL A 109 -17.72 3.28 14.78
N ALA A 110 -17.95 3.12 13.49
CA ALA A 110 -19.02 3.79 12.75
C ALA A 110 -20.02 2.74 12.24
N THR A 111 -21.30 2.88 12.61
CA THR A 111 -22.34 1.89 12.24
C THR A 111 -23.00 2.13 10.88
N GLY A 112 -22.59 3.17 10.16
CA GLY A 112 -23.10 3.56 8.86
C GLY A 112 -21.98 4.13 8.00
N ASP A 113 -22.35 4.89 6.98
CA ASP A 113 -21.40 5.45 6.03
C ASP A 113 -20.62 6.60 6.68
N MET A 114 -19.34 6.69 6.36
CA MET A 114 -18.41 7.67 6.90
C MET A 114 -17.77 8.45 5.75
N THR A 115 -17.90 9.77 5.78
CA THR A 115 -17.13 10.69 4.94
C THR A 115 -16.17 11.47 5.83
N ALA A 116 -14.88 11.30 5.61
CA ALA A 116 -13.83 12.04 6.28
C ALA A 116 -13.08 12.89 5.25
N TRP A 117 -12.98 14.18 5.51
CA TRP A 117 -12.29 15.13 4.63
C TRP A 117 -11.22 15.89 5.42
N SER A 118 -10.05 16.09 4.82
CA SER A 118 -8.98 16.90 5.39
C SER A 118 -8.38 17.88 4.38
N GLU A 119 -8.13 19.12 4.85
CA GLU A 119 -7.34 20.14 4.15
C GLU A 119 -6.02 20.38 4.90
N GLY A 120 -4.96 19.65 4.56
CA GLY A 120 -3.69 19.73 5.27
C GLY A 120 -2.85 20.96 4.90
N PHE A 121 -2.53 21.82 5.87
CA PHE A 121 -1.57 22.94 5.72
C PHE A 121 -0.10 22.55 6.02
N GLY A 122 0.24 21.26 5.96
CA GLY A 122 1.62 20.78 6.08
C GLY A 122 2.25 20.88 7.48
N LEU A 123 1.45 20.98 8.54
CA LEU A 123 1.95 21.16 9.92
C LEU A 123 2.09 19.86 10.73
N GLY A 124 1.49 18.75 10.27
CA GLY A 124 1.60 17.46 10.94
C GLY A 124 1.35 16.32 9.95
N GLY A 125 2.25 15.33 9.92
CA GLY A 125 2.21 14.21 8.98
C GLY A 125 1.18 13.13 9.31
N GLY A 126 -0.07 13.52 9.57
CA GLY A 126 -1.17 12.60 9.82
C GLY A 126 -2.08 12.47 8.60
N GLY A 127 -2.70 11.30 8.44
CA GLY A 127 -3.72 11.09 7.40
C GLY A 127 -5.12 11.57 7.78
N THR A 128 -6.06 11.43 6.86
CA THR A 128 -7.49 11.71 7.09
C THR A 128 -8.09 10.72 8.09
N VAL A 129 -7.74 9.44 7.96
CA VAL A 129 -8.13 8.36 8.88
C VAL A 129 -6.87 7.68 9.40
N LEU A 130 -6.60 7.77 10.70
CA LEU A 130 -5.35 7.32 11.32
C LEU A 130 -5.58 6.43 12.54
N ALA A 131 -5.15 5.17 12.46
CA ALA A 131 -5.09 4.25 13.60
C ALA A 131 -3.62 3.99 13.99
N SER A 132 -3.19 4.39 15.19
CA SER A 132 -1.82 4.22 15.69
C SER A 132 -1.73 3.49 17.04
N ASN A 133 -0.55 2.91 17.31
CA ASN A 133 -0.15 2.34 18.61
C ASN A 133 -1.14 1.31 19.18
N GLY A 134 -1.51 0.31 18.38
CA GLY A 134 -2.37 -0.81 18.77
C GLY A 134 -3.86 -0.47 18.82
N SER A 135 -4.28 0.62 18.18
CA SER A 135 -5.68 1.04 18.13
C SER A 135 -6.47 0.28 17.06
N SER A 136 -7.80 0.47 17.06
CA SER A 136 -8.68 -0.17 16.07
C SER A 136 -9.77 0.76 15.55
N MET A 137 -10.08 0.64 14.27
CA MET A 137 -11.24 1.29 13.65
C MET A 137 -12.08 0.26 12.90
N LEU A 138 -13.41 0.35 13.06
CA LEU A 138 -14.38 -0.45 12.33
C LEU A 138 -15.44 0.45 11.70
N PHE A 139 -15.56 0.40 10.38
CA PHE A 139 -16.61 1.05 9.60
C PHE A 139 -17.55 -0.04 9.06
N GLN A 140 -18.80 -0.03 9.51
CA GLN A 140 -19.80 -1.05 9.09
C GLN A 140 -20.53 -0.69 7.80
N GLY A 141 -20.42 0.56 7.34
CA GLY A 141 -20.87 1.02 6.03
C GLY A 141 -19.70 1.37 5.12
N ASP A 142 -19.95 2.29 4.19
CA ASP A 142 -18.95 2.76 3.24
C ASP A 142 -18.02 3.81 3.88
N LEU A 143 -16.77 3.91 3.38
CA LEU A 143 -15.80 4.92 3.79
C LEU A 143 -15.41 5.80 2.59
N THR A 144 -15.67 7.10 2.66
CA THR A 144 -15.08 8.09 1.76
C THR A 144 -14.04 8.88 2.53
N ALA A 145 -12.78 8.87 2.08
CA ALA A 145 -11.68 9.60 2.69
C ALA A 145 -11.00 10.48 1.63
N ASP A 146 -10.97 11.79 1.84
CA ASP A 146 -10.34 12.75 0.94
C ASP A 146 -9.30 13.59 1.69
N LEU A 147 -8.14 13.78 1.07
CA LEU A 147 -7.04 14.58 1.58
C LEU A 147 -6.55 15.54 0.49
N PHE A 148 -6.68 16.83 0.79
CA PHE A 148 -6.15 17.90 -0.04
C PHE A 148 -4.99 18.59 0.70
N LEU A 149 -3.78 18.56 0.14
CA LEU A 149 -2.62 19.19 0.79
C LEU A 149 -2.21 20.52 0.14
N PHE A 150 -1.84 21.47 1.00
CA PHE A 150 -1.14 22.71 0.66
C PHE A 150 0.28 22.68 1.26
N GLY A 151 1.18 21.82 0.78
CA GLY A 151 2.60 21.88 1.19
C GLY A 151 3.30 20.53 1.37
N THR A 152 3.84 20.31 2.58
CA THR A 152 4.65 19.11 2.89
C THR A 152 3.80 17.84 2.79
N PRO A 153 4.41 16.71 2.36
CA PRO A 153 3.68 15.48 2.14
C PRO A 153 3.19 14.92 3.48
N ALA A 154 1.88 14.70 3.60
CA ALA A 154 1.33 13.78 4.59
C ALA A 154 1.71 12.34 4.22
N SER A 155 1.69 11.45 5.21
CA SER A 155 1.98 10.02 5.03
C SER A 155 0.94 9.38 4.11
N ALA A 156 -0.32 9.33 4.52
CA ALA A 156 -1.38 8.68 3.74
C ALA A 156 -2.76 9.31 3.94
N VAL A 157 -3.75 8.94 3.13
CA VAL A 157 -5.16 9.31 3.40
C VAL A 157 -5.75 8.40 4.48
N VAL A 158 -5.53 7.08 4.36
CA VAL A 158 -5.91 6.06 5.34
C VAL A 158 -4.65 5.36 5.84
N GLU A 159 -4.34 5.48 7.12
CA GLU A 159 -3.12 4.94 7.72
C GLU A 159 -3.39 4.08 8.94
N ALA A 160 -2.78 2.89 8.99
CA ALA A 160 -2.70 2.06 10.18
C ALA A 160 -1.23 1.81 10.56
N SER A 161 -0.85 2.11 11.80
CA SER A 161 0.54 2.02 12.26
C SER A 161 0.68 1.46 13.69
N GLY A 162 1.84 0.87 13.99
CA GLY A 162 2.18 0.41 15.35
C GLY A 162 1.27 -0.72 15.87
N GLY A 163 0.94 -1.71 15.04
CA GLY A 163 0.09 -2.83 15.47
C GLY A 163 -1.41 -2.56 15.40
N SER A 164 -1.82 -1.49 14.71
CA SER A 164 -3.23 -1.05 14.66
C SER A 164 -4.02 -1.73 13.56
N SER A 165 -5.34 -1.65 13.63
CA SER A 165 -6.23 -2.21 12.61
C SER A 165 -7.27 -1.21 12.12
N ILE A 166 -7.51 -1.20 10.81
CA ILE A 166 -8.64 -0.49 10.20
C ILE A 166 -9.43 -1.51 9.37
N VAL A 167 -10.72 -1.62 9.61
CA VAL A 167 -11.62 -2.51 8.86
C VAL A 167 -12.80 -1.71 8.33
N VAL A 168 -13.05 -1.81 7.03
CA VAL A 168 -14.23 -1.29 6.33
C VAL A 168 -15.03 -2.48 5.81
N GLU A 169 -16.27 -2.64 6.25
CA GLU A 169 -17.14 -3.74 5.81
C GLU A 169 -17.75 -3.45 4.43
N GLY A 170 -18.03 -2.18 4.12
CA GLY A 170 -18.54 -1.70 2.83
C GLY A 170 -17.46 -1.29 1.83
N ASP A 171 -17.84 -0.40 0.91
CA ASP A 171 -16.96 0.15 -0.12
C ASP A 171 -16.05 1.25 0.46
N ALA A 172 -14.93 1.52 -0.20
CA ALA A 172 -14.03 2.60 0.18
C ALA A 172 -13.62 3.46 -1.01
N THR A 173 -13.75 4.78 -0.89
CA THR A 173 -13.24 5.76 -1.86
C THR A 173 -12.15 6.59 -1.21
N VAL A 174 -10.95 6.58 -1.77
CA VAL A 174 -9.78 7.26 -1.23
C VAL A 174 -9.20 8.23 -2.26
N THR A 175 -9.21 9.52 -1.96
CA THR A 175 -8.70 10.56 -2.85
C THR A 175 -7.54 11.31 -2.19
N SER A 176 -6.43 11.47 -2.92
CA SER A 176 -5.23 12.17 -2.45
C SER A 176 -4.78 13.19 -3.50
N GLN A 177 -4.82 14.48 -3.14
CA GLN A 177 -4.47 15.58 -4.05
C GLN A 177 -3.24 16.34 -3.56
N ASN A 178 -2.33 16.63 -4.49
CA ASN A 178 -1.08 17.34 -4.26
C ASN A 178 -0.12 16.66 -3.24
N MET A 179 -0.13 15.33 -3.19
CA MET A 179 0.67 14.52 -2.28
C MET A 179 1.88 13.91 -2.97
N ALA A 180 2.87 14.72 -3.33
CA ALA A 180 4.11 14.20 -3.90
C ALA A 180 4.78 13.20 -2.92
N GLY A 181 4.73 11.91 -3.25
CA GLY A 181 5.27 10.83 -2.42
C GLY A 181 4.36 10.34 -1.29
N GLY A 182 3.14 10.88 -1.15
CA GLY A 182 2.16 10.37 -0.18
C GLY A 182 1.50 9.08 -0.64
N HIS A 183 0.70 8.46 0.23
CA HIS A 183 0.00 7.21 -0.02
C HIS A 183 -1.52 7.40 -0.02
N GLY A 184 -2.27 6.63 -0.83
CA GLY A 184 -3.72 6.52 -0.64
C GLY A 184 -4.00 5.75 0.65
N ILE A 185 -3.65 4.46 0.65
CA ILE A 185 -3.76 3.56 1.80
C ILE A 185 -2.36 3.14 2.24
N PHE A 186 -2.09 3.22 3.55
CA PHE A 186 -0.79 2.85 4.11
C PHE A 186 -0.90 2.00 5.37
N ALA A 187 -0.49 0.72 5.27
CA ALA A 187 -0.28 -0.14 6.42
C ALA A 187 1.21 -0.19 6.77
N ASN A 188 1.51 0.21 8.01
CA ASN A 188 2.86 0.23 8.56
C ASN A 188 3.08 -0.97 9.51
N SER A 189 4.31 -1.14 9.99
CA SER A 189 4.80 -2.28 10.79
C SER A 189 3.78 -2.80 11.81
N GLY A 190 3.41 -4.07 11.64
CA GLY A 190 2.46 -4.79 12.51
C GLY A 190 0.98 -4.49 12.28
N SER A 191 0.63 -3.60 11.35
CA SER A 191 -0.75 -3.14 11.17
C SER A 191 -1.51 -3.93 10.10
N VAL A 192 -2.84 -3.86 10.19
CA VAL A 192 -3.76 -4.48 9.23
C VAL A 192 -4.77 -3.46 8.73
N ILE A 193 -4.95 -3.38 7.41
CA ILE A 193 -6.06 -2.65 6.78
C ILE A 193 -6.86 -3.65 5.95
N GLY A 194 -8.15 -3.77 6.22
CA GLY A 194 -9.06 -4.66 5.50
C GLY A 194 -10.26 -3.92 4.93
N ILE A 195 -10.55 -4.08 3.64
CA ILE A 195 -11.72 -3.49 2.98
C ILE A 195 -12.51 -4.60 2.30
N GLY A 196 -13.73 -4.85 2.80
CA GLY A 196 -14.60 -5.93 2.36
C GLY A 196 -15.35 -5.64 1.06
N GLY A 197 -15.60 -4.37 0.74
CA GLY A 197 -16.24 -3.93 -0.50
C GLY A 197 -15.27 -3.60 -1.62
N HIS A 198 -15.75 -2.82 -2.58
CA HIS A 198 -14.95 -2.25 -3.65
C HIS A 198 -14.13 -1.06 -3.16
N THR A 199 -12.87 -0.99 -3.57
CA THR A 199 -11.96 0.11 -3.21
C THR A 199 -11.63 0.93 -4.46
N THR A 200 -11.89 2.22 -4.43
CA THR A 200 -11.46 3.15 -5.49
C THR A 200 -10.40 4.10 -4.93
N ILE A 201 -9.25 4.21 -5.58
CA ILE A 201 -8.16 5.11 -5.20
C ILE A 201 -7.79 6.04 -6.34
N ALA A 202 -7.78 7.33 -6.06
CA ALA A 202 -7.20 8.35 -6.94
C ALA A 202 -6.10 9.10 -6.17
N SER A 203 -4.83 8.80 -6.46
CA SER A 203 -3.70 9.31 -5.68
C SER A 203 -2.69 10.06 -6.55
N THR A 204 -2.27 11.25 -6.12
CA THR A 204 -1.13 11.97 -6.73
C THR A 204 0.24 11.43 -6.30
N GLY A 205 0.26 10.48 -5.37
CA GLY A 205 1.45 9.75 -4.91
C GLY A 205 1.34 8.27 -5.26
N ARG A 206 1.52 7.39 -4.27
CA ARG A 206 1.30 5.94 -4.39
C ARG A 206 -0.15 5.58 -4.08
N GLY A 207 -0.64 4.47 -4.63
CA GLY A 207 -1.97 3.92 -4.34
C GLY A 207 -2.02 3.25 -2.96
N VAL A 208 -1.77 1.95 -2.94
CA VAL A 208 -1.73 1.11 -1.73
C VAL A 208 -0.29 0.82 -1.34
N THR A 209 0.04 0.95 -0.06
CA THR A 209 1.38 0.66 0.45
C THR A 209 1.33 -0.18 1.72
N SER A 210 2.19 -1.20 1.77
CA SER A 210 2.47 -2.03 2.95
C SER A 210 3.97 -2.01 3.19
N ALA A 211 4.45 -1.19 4.12
CA ALA A 211 5.88 -1.01 4.34
C ALA A 211 6.21 -0.55 5.77
N PRO A 212 7.37 -0.93 6.33
CA PRO A 212 7.81 -0.41 7.60
C PRO A 212 8.29 1.04 7.43
N THR A 213 7.78 1.99 8.23
CA THR A 213 8.46 3.28 8.37
C THR A 213 9.67 3.13 9.28
N SER A 214 10.82 3.62 8.84
CA SER A 214 12.03 3.70 9.66
C SER A 214 11.98 4.76 10.76
N THR A 215 10.91 5.57 10.83
CA THR A 215 10.92 6.84 11.57
C THR A 215 9.83 7.02 12.63
N MET A 216 8.98 6.02 12.93
CA MET A 216 8.02 6.17 14.04
C MET A 216 8.78 6.40 15.36
N PRO A 217 8.66 7.58 16.00
CA PRO A 217 9.33 7.90 17.26
C PRO A 217 8.59 7.16 18.39
N GLY A 218 8.87 5.87 18.54
CA GLY A 218 8.16 5.03 19.51
C GLY A 218 8.67 3.61 19.69
N GLY A 219 9.68 3.15 18.93
CA GLY A 219 10.18 1.79 19.07
C GLY A 219 9.13 0.73 18.69
N GLY A 220 8.41 0.99 17.59
CA GLY A 220 7.43 0.05 17.04
C GLY A 220 8.04 -1.35 16.88
N THR A 221 7.29 -2.36 17.30
CA THR A 221 7.75 -3.76 17.21
C THR A 221 7.81 -4.13 15.73
N ALA A 222 8.95 -4.67 15.29
CA ALA A 222 9.09 -5.28 13.98
C ALA A 222 7.94 -6.28 13.77
N GLY A 223 7.18 -6.12 12.69
CA GLY A 223 6.04 -6.97 12.40
C GLY A 223 5.58 -6.79 10.96
N SER A 224 5.04 -7.87 10.39
CA SER A 224 4.38 -7.87 9.08
C SER A 224 3.23 -6.86 9.08
N SER A 225 3.11 -6.08 8.02
CA SER A 225 1.89 -5.32 7.71
C SER A 225 1.09 -6.04 6.64
N LEU A 226 -0.24 -5.88 6.67
CA LEU A 226 -1.14 -6.49 5.71
C LEU A 226 -2.18 -5.47 5.25
N VAL A 227 -2.32 -5.32 3.93
CA VAL A 227 -3.49 -4.72 3.31
C VAL A 227 -4.26 -5.82 2.59
N TRP A 228 -5.54 -5.99 2.91
CA TRP A 228 -6.43 -6.94 2.25
C TRP A 228 -7.63 -6.20 1.65
N LEU A 229 -7.83 -6.39 0.34
CA LEU A 229 -8.87 -5.72 -0.45
C LEU A 229 -9.71 -6.76 -1.18
N ASN A 230 -11.02 -6.61 -1.15
CA ASN A 230 -11.90 -7.48 -1.93
C ASN A 230 -11.87 -7.15 -3.42
N SER A 231 -11.87 -5.87 -3.81
CA SER A 231 -11.57 -5.43 -5.18
C SER A 231 -10.97 -4.03 -5.16
N LEU A 232 -10.26 -3.65 -6.24
CA LEU A 232 -9.54 -2.39 -6.30
C LEU A 232 -9.53 -1.81 -7.71
N ASP A 233 -9.92 -0.54 -7.83
CA ASP A 233 -9.60 0.35 -8.95
C ASP A 233 -8.65 1.43 -8.42
N SER A 234 -7.42 1.50 -8.93
CA SER A 234 -6.40 2.44 -8.44
C SER A 234 -5.73 3.20 -9.57
N THR A 235 -5.85 4.52 -9.56
CA THR A 235 -5.04 5.41 -10.40
C THR A 235 -4.04 6.16 -9.51
N SER A 236 -2.74 6.04 -9.83
CA SER A 236 -1.69 6.73 -9.09
C SER A 236 -0.58 7.31 -9.97
N VAL A 237 0.13 8.33 -9.49
CA VAL A 237 1.32 8.83 -10.21
C VAL A 237 2.52 7.92 -9.94
N GLY A 238 2.74 7.55 -8.67
CA GLY A 238 3.77 6.59 -8.27
C GLY A 238 3.26 5.15 -8.37
N ASN A 239 3.79 4.29 -7.51
CA ASN A 239 3.42 2.88 -7.49
C ASN A 239 1.94 2.68 -7.13
N GLY A 240 1.25 1.84 -7.90
CA GLY A 240 -0.14 1.44 -7.64
C GLY A 240 -0.22 0.59 -6.38
N LEU A 241 0.47 -0.55 -6.37
CA LEU A 241 0.66 -1.42 -5.22
C LEU A 241 2.14 -1.44 -4.82
N HIS A 242 2.48 -1.10 -3.57
CA HIS A 242 3.86 -1.13 -3.07
C HIS A 242 3.99 -1.93 -1.77
N ALA A 243 4.62 -3.09 -1.82
CA ALA A 243 4.93 -3.89 -0.65
C ALA A 243 6.44 -3.93 -0.41
N GLU A 244 6.91 -3.58 0.79
CA GLU A 244 8.34 -3.52 1.08
C GLU A 244 8.69 -4.04 2.47
N GLY A 245 9.81 -4.74 2.59
CA GLY A 245 10.51 -4.97 3.86
C GLY A 245 10.50 -6.43 4.31
N PRO A 246 11.40 -6.80 5.23
CA PRO A 246 11.82 -8.19 5.46
C PRO A 246 10.81 -9.04 6.26
N PHE A 247 9.64 -8.47 6.59
CA PHE A 247 8.65 -9.11 7.45
C PHE A 247 7.43 -9.58 6.68
N ASN A 248 7.55 -9.91 5.39
CA ASN A 248 6.42 -10.33 4.56
C ASN A 248 5.29 -9.28 4.57
N ASN A 249 5.65 -8.00 4.43
CA ASN A 249 4.67 -6.95 4.27
C ASN A 249 3.89 -7.24 2.99
N SER A 250 2.56 -7.37 3.11
CA SER A 250 1.76 -7.99 2.07
C SER A 250 0.59 -7.12 1.66
N ILE A 251 0.34 -7.05 0.36
CA ILE A 251 -0.90 -6.54 -0.21
C ILE A 251 -1.61 -7.73 -0.86
N VAL A 252 -2.86 -7.96 -0.50
CA VAL A 252 -3.69 -9.05 -1.03
C VAL A 252 -4.95 -8.47 -1.65
N VAL A 253 -5.21 -8.77 -2.93
CA VAL A 253 -6.45 -8.40 -3.64
C VAL A 253 -7.14 -9.67 -4.12
N ASN A 254 -8.38 -9.91 -3.67
CA ASN A 254 -9.09 -11.16 -3.91
C ASN A 254 -10.01 -11.15 -5.16
N GLY A 255 -10.45 -9.99 -5.61
CA GLY A 255 -11.48 -9.83 -6.64
C GLY A 255 -11.01 -8.98 -7.80
N ALA A 256 -11.90 -8.22 -8.43
CA ALA A 256 -11.50 -7.38 -9.56
C ALA A 256 -10.35 -6.43 -9.18
N LEU A 257 -9.39 -6.28 -10.09
CA LEU A 257 -8.25 -5.40 -9.94
C LEU A 257 -8.03 -4.64 -11.25
N ASP A 258 -8.01 -3.32 -11.17
CA ASP A 258 -7.52 -2.41 -12.20
C ASP A 258 -6.55 -1.42 -11.55
N VAL A 259 -5.31 -1.38 -12.05
CA VAL A 259 -4.27 -0.48 -11.55
C VAL A 259 -3.66 0.27 -12.72
N GLU A 260 -3.71 1.58 -12.66
CA GLU A 260 -3.10 2.49 -13.61
C GLU A 260 -2.06 3.39 -12.92
N THR A 261 -0.84 3.41 -13.45
CA THR A 261 0.20 4.37 -13.03
C THR A 261 0.65 5.27 -14.17
N THR A 262 0.80 6.57 -13.89
CA THR A 262 1.08 7.57 -14.94
C THR A 262 2.44 8.26 -14.82
N GLY A 263 3.15 8.09 -13.71
CA GLY A 263 4.44 8.74 -13.47
C GLY A 263 5.63 7.89 -13.90
N ASP A 264 6.73 8.57 -14.22
CA ASP A 264 8.03 7.93 -14.47
C ASP A 264 8.46 7.15 -13.22
N SER A 265 9.02 5.96 -13.45
CA SER A 265 9.36 4.97 -12.42
C SER A 265 8.18 4.55 -11.52
N GLY A 266 6.94 4.78 -11.97
CA GLY A 266 5.72 4.40 -11.24
C GLY A 266 5.26 2.99 -11.65
N HIS A 267 5.41 2.01 -10.77
CA HIS A 267 5.09 0.61 -11.11
C HIS A 267 3.64 0.24 -10.74
N ALA A 268 2.92 -0.50 -11.58
CA ALA A 268 1.57 -0.94 -11.23
C ALA A 268 1.59 -1.86 -10.00
N ALA A 269 2.50 -2.83 -9.94
CA ALA A 269 2.83 -3.57 -8.73
C ALA A 269 4.33 -3.60 -8.45
N HIS A 270 4.74 -3.19 -7.26
CA HIS A 270 6.12 -3.20 -6.79
C HIS A 270 6.24 -3.95 -5.46
N ALA A 271 7.04 -5.01 -5.47
CA ALA A 271 7.44 -5.75 -4.29
C ALA A 271 8.94 -5.55 -4.07
N GLN A 272 9.36 -5.31 -2.82
CA GLN A 272 10.76 -5.04 -2.52
C GLN A 272 11.24 -5.66 -1.20
N ASN A 273 12.45 -6.24 -1.20
CA ASN A 273 13.17 -6.70 -0.01
C ASN A 273 12.33 -7.57 0.96
N GLY A 274 11.58 -8.56 0.45
CA GLY A 274 10.70 -9.42 1.24
C GLY A 274 9.24 -8.97 1.30
N GLY A 275 8.87 -7.91 0.57
CA GLY A 275 7.48 -7.51 0.38
C GLY A 275 6.76 -8.43 -0.61
N ASN A 276 5.44 -8.56 -0.45
CA ASN A 276 4.60 -9.44 -1.25
C ASN A 276 3.38 -8.70 -1.83
N VAL A 277 3.10 -8.87 -3.12
CA VAL A 277 1.85 -8.43 -3.75
C VAL A 277 1.14 -9.66 -4.31
N ILE A 278 -0.04 -9.99 -3.78
CA ILE A 278 -0.77 -11.20 -4.12
C ILE A 278 -2.15 -10.82 -4.67
N VAL A 279 -2.36 -11.12 -5.94
CA VAL A 279 -3.61 -10.89 -6.67
C VAL A 279 -4.14 -12.26 -7.09
N ASP A 280 -4.71 -12.95 -6.09
CA ASP A 280 -5.20 -14.32 -6.20
C ASP A 280 -6.17 -14.68 -5.05
N PRO A 281 -7.46 -14.97 -5.32
CA PRO A 281 -8.41 -15.40 -4.29
C PRO A 281 -8.16 -16.82 -3.73
N THR A 282 -7.26 -17.58 -4.34
CA THR A 282 -7.05 -19.00 -4.06
C THR A 282 -5.67 -19.34 -3.50
N ALA A 283 -4.70 -18.43 -3.61
CA ALA A 283 -3.40 -18.60 -2.99
C ALA A 283 -3.52 -18.50 -1.46
N SER A 284 -3.08 -19.55 -0.77
CA SER A 284 -2.66 -19.42 0.62
C SER A 284 -1.46 -18.48 0.66
N ASN A 285 -1.50 -17.46 1.52
CA ASN A 285 -0.41 -16.51 1.78
C ASN A 285 0.98 -17.13 1.51
N GLY A 286 1.76 -16.48 0.63
CA GLY A 286 3.09 -16.92 0.23
C GLY A 286 3.96 -17.34 1.42
N THR A 287 4.84 -18.31 1.18
CA THR A 287 5.75 -18.85 2.18
C THR A 287 6.50 -17.70 2.85
N GLY A 288 6.36 -17.53 4.17
CA GLY A 288 6.88 -16.41 4.94
C GLY A 288 8.42 -16.35 5.03
N GLY A 289 9.07 -16.17 3.88
CA GLY A 289 10.52 -16.07 3.69
C GLY A 289 11.02 -14.63 3.60
N ALA A 290 12.28 -14.48 3.24
CA ALA A 290 12.91 -13.19 2.88
C ALA A 290 12.73 -12.85 1.39
N ASP A 291 11.94 -13.64 0.68
CA ASP A 291 11.73 -13.56 -0.75
C ASP A 291 10.73 -12.46 -1.07
N THR A 292 11.01 -11.73 -2.13
CA THR A 292 10.14 -10.70 -2.69
C THR A 292 9.26 -11.35 -3.73
N LEU A 293 7.94 -11.34 -3.54
CA LEU A 293 7.01 -12.08 -4.39
C LEU A 293 5.93 -11.18 -4.99
N ILE A 294 5.68 -11.33 -6.29
CA ILE A 294 4.45 -10.86 -6.94
C ILE A 294 3.72 -12.05 -7.53
N VAL A 295 2.46 -12.23 -7.15
CA VAL A 295 1.55 -13.21 -7.76
C VAL A 295 0.41 -12.46 -8.44
N ALA A 296 0.37 -12.45 -9.76
CA ALA A 296 -0.67 -11.83 -10.57
C ALA A 296 -1.48 -12.91 -11.32
N ARG A 297 -2.48 -13.51 -10.68
CA ARG A 297 -3.33 -14.53 -11.34
C ARG A 297 -4.50 -13.93 -12.12
N HIS A 298 -4.92 -12.71 -11.76
CA HIS A 298 -5.89 -11.91 -12.49
C HIS A 298 -5.59 -10.41 -12.38
N GLY A 299 -6.37 -9.59 -13.08
CA GLY A 299 -6.35 -8.12 -12.96
C GLY A 299 -5.63 -7.43 -14.12
N ASP A 300 -5.90 -6.14 -14.25
CA ASP A 300 -5.31 -5.25 -15.24
C ASP A 300 -4.23 -4.38 -14.56
N PHE A 301 -3.02 -4.40 -15.12
CA PHE A 301 -1.86 -3.65 -14.66
C PHE A 301 -1.36 -2.76 -15.80
N THR A 302 -1.59 -1.46 -15.69
CA THR A 302 -1.29 -0.49 -16.75
C THR A 302 -0.30 0.56 -16.25
N THR A 303 0.77 0.81 -17.01
CA THR A 303 1.75 1.86 -16.72
C THR A 303 2.08 2.70 -17.96
N GLY A 304 2.22 4.01 -17.76
CA GLY A 304 2.47 4.96 -18.85
C GLY A 304 3.82 5.68 -18.83
N GLY A 305 4.52 5.70 -17.70
CA GLY A 305 5.76 6.48 -17.51
C GLY A 305 7.02 5.78 -18.00
N ASP A 306 8.11 6.52 -18.16
CA ASP A 306 9.43 5.95 -18.47
C ASP A 306 9.96 5.19 -17.24
N ASP A 307 10.70 4.09 -17.45
CA ASP A 307 11.14 3.17 -16.38
C ASP A 307 9.98 2.59 -15.53
N ALA A 308 8.74 2.65 -16.01
CA ALA A 308 7.54 2.29 -15.26
C ALA A 308 7.09 0.84 -15.56
N HIS A 309 7.65 -0.13 -14.85
CA HIS A 309 7.30 -1.54 -15.07
C HIS A 309 5.87 -1.90 -14.63
N GLY A 310 5.23 -2.84 -15.33
CA GLY A 310 3.93 -3.39 -14.94
C GLY A 310 4.03 -4.11 -13.59
N LEU A 311 4.87 -5.13 -13.52
CA LEU A 311 5.21 -5.85 -12.30
C LEU A 311 6.71 -5.70 -12.01
N TYR A 312 7.08 -5.28 -10.79
CA TYR A 312 8.48 -5.11 -10.40
C TYR A 312 8.78 -5.80 -9.06
N ALA A 313 9.53 -6.89 -9.08
CA ALA A 313 10.02 -7.55 -7.88
C ALA A 313 11.50 -7.25 -7.71
N ARG A 314 11.90 -6.67 -6.58
CA ARG A 314 13.27 -6.19 -6.38
C ARG A 314 13.89 -6.62 -5.05
N VAL A 315 15.13 -7.09 -5.10
CA VAL A 315 15.97 -7.33 -3.91
C VAL A 315 17.22 -6.46 -3.99
N THR A 316 17.39 -5.60 -2.99
CA THR A 316 18.48 -4.60 -2.90
C THR A 316 19.39 -4.77 -1.69
N THR A 317 19.00 -5.63 -0.75
CA THR A 317 19.71 -5.81 0.51
C THR A 317 20.69 -6.98 0.42
N ALA A 318 21.96 -6.73 0.76
CA ALA A 318 22.97 -7.79 0.82
C ALA A 318 22.77 -8.77 1.99
N ALA A 319 21.98 -8.36 2.99
CA ALA A 319 21.71 -9.13 4.20
C ALA A 319 20.57 -10.14 3.94
N GLY A 320 20.80 -11.11 3.06
CA GLY A 320 19.85 -12.19 2.80
C GLY A 320 20.10 -12.92 1.48
N SER A 321 19.57 -14.14 1.38
CA SER A 321 19.46 -14.92 0.14
C SER A 321 18.10 -14.72 -0.53
N GLY A 322 17.39 -13.63 -0.23
CA GLY A 322 16.04 -13.39 -0.71
C GLY A 322 15.99 -13.32 -2.22
N SER A 323 15.05 -14.04 -2.83
CA SER A 323 14.84 -14.06 -4.28
C SER A 323 13.83 -12.98 -4.69
N ALA A 324 13.84 -12.61 -5.97
CA ALA A 324 12.83 -11.77 -6.59
C ALA A 324 12.01 -12.63 -7.55
N ASP A 325 10.77 -12.91 -7.19
CA ASP A 325 9.92 -13.88 -7.88
C ASP A 325 8.63 -13.23 -8.38
N ILE A 326 8.27 -13.49 -9.63
CA ILE A 326 7.02 -13.03 -10.25
C ILE A 326 6.28 -14.23 -10.86
N GLU A 327 5.03 -14.42 -10.48
CA GLU A 327 4.13 -15.43 -11.05
C GLU A 327 2.97 -14.75 -11.78
N ILE A 328 2.78 -15.05 -13.06
CA ILE A 328 1.72 -14.49 -13.92
C ILE A 328 0.76 -15.62 -14.33
N GLY A 329 -0.52 -15.44 -14.04
CA GLY A 329 -1.58 -16.41 -14.34
C GLY A 329 -2.47 -16.03 -15.53
N PRO A 330 -3.42 -16.92 -15.89
CA PRO A 330 -4.23 -16.80 -17.11
C PRO A 330 -5.17 -15.59 -17.15
N GLY A 331 -5.52 -14.99 -16.02
CA GLY A 331 -6.44 -13.85 -15.96
C GLY A 331 -5.74 -12.48 -15.89
N ALA A 332 -4.41 -12.43 -15.89
CA ALA A 332 -3.66 -11.19 -15.75
C ALA A 332 -3.40 -10.54 -17.11
N THR A 333 -3.61 -9.23 -17.18
CA THR A 333 -3.29 -8.40 -18.34
C THR A 333 -2.37 -7.27 -17.90
N ILE A 334 -1.21 -7.18 -18.54
CA ILE A 334 -0.15 -6.24 -18.19
C ILE A 334 0.17 -5.42 -19.44
N THR A 335 0.08 -4.09 -19.31
CA THR A 335 0.30 -3.14 -20.41
C THR A 335 1.26 -2.04 -19.97
N THR A 336 2.33 -1.84 -20.71
CA THR A 336 3.31 -0.76 -20.45
C THR A 336 3.60 0.02 -21.73
N SER A 337 3.77 1.35 -21.62
CA SER A 337 3.97 2.19 -22.81
C SER A 337 5.13 3.18 -22.78
N GLY A 338 5.73 3.46 -21.62
CA GLY A 338 6.90 4.35 -21.54
C GLY A 338 8.20 3.66 -21.95
N ASP A 339 9.27 4.43 -22.15
CA ASP A 339 10.56 3.88 -22.55
C ASP A 339 11.22 3.14 -21.36
N ASN A 340 11.91 2.04 -21.63
CA ASN A 340 12.43 1.11 -20.60
C ASN A 340 11.32 0.65 -19.61
N ALA A 341 10.08 0.48 -20.10
CA ALA A 341 8.96 0.04 -19.27
C ALA A 341 8.63 -1.43 -19.54
N GLU A 342 9.27 -2.33 -18.79
CA GLU A 342 9.08 -3.77 -18.90
C GLU A 342 7.71 -4.22 -18.40
N GLY A 343 7.14 -5.25 -19.03
CA GLY A 343 5.90 -5.86 -18.57
C GLY A 343 6.05 -6.44 -17.16
N ALA A 344 7.01 -7.33 -16.99
CA ALA A 344 7.39 -7.86 -15.68
C ALA A 344 8.91 -7.90 -15.51
N TYR A 345 9.40 -7.40 -14.38
CA TYR A 345 10.83 -7.28 -14.09
C TYR A 345 11.17 -7.83 -12.69
N ALA A 346 11.88 -8.95 -12.65
CA ALA A 346 12.46 -9.51 -11.43
C ALA A 346 13.95 -9.13 -11.34
N HIS A 347 14.36 -8.46 -10.26
CA HIS A 347 15.69 -7.86 -10.15
C HIS A 347 16.36 -8.09 -8.81
N VAL A 348 17.52 -8.75 -8.82
CA VAL A 348 18.39 -8.90 -7.65
C VAL A 348 19.67 -8.10 -7.86
N THR A 349 19.86 -7.03 -7.08
CA THR A 349 21.05 -6.16 -7.14
C THR A 349 22.05 -6.40 -6.01
N ALA A 350 21.64 -7.11 -4.95
CA ALA A 350 22.52 -7.51 -3.86
C ALA A 350 22.09 -8.87 -3.28
N GLY A 351 23.03 -9.55 -2.62
CA GLY A 351 22.79 -10.89 -2.05
C GLY A 351 23.05 -12.01 -3.05
N THR A 352 22.63 -13.23 -2.68
CA THR A 352 22.80 -14.47 -3.47
C THR A 352 21.47 -15.05 -3.94
N GLY A 353 20.40 -14.27 -3.88
CA GLY A 353 19.07 -14.71 -4.31
C GLY A 353 18.98 -14.89 -5.82
N ALA A 354 17.96 -15.61 -6.26
CA ALA A 354 17.63 -15.74 -7.67
C ALA A 354 16.65 -14.64 -8.10
N ALA A 355 16.64 -14.32 -9.39
CA ALA A 355 15.53 -13.62 -10.02
C ALA A 355 14.75 -14.66 -10.86
N SER A 356 13.43 -14.73 -10.69
CA SER A 356 12.60 -15.68 -11.42
C SER A 356 11.28 -15.06 -11.88
N ILE A 357 10.85 -15.43 -13.08
CA ILE A 357 9.52 -15.12 -13.60
C ILE A 357 8.91 -16.41 -14.18
N THR A 358 7.70 -16.74 -13.74
CA THR A 358 6.90 -17.84 -14.31
C THR A 358 5.59 -17.29 -14.88
N MET A 359 5.32 -17.55 -16.15
CA MET A 359 4.08 -17.14 -16.83
C MET A 359 3.28 -18.36 -17.28
N ASP A 360 2.18 -18.65 -16.56
CA ASP A 360 1.26 -19.76 -16.83
C ASP A 360 0.09 -19.37 -17.74
N GLY A 361 0.02 -18.11 -18.18
CA GLY A 361 -1.03 -17.57 -19.01
C GLY A 361 -1.03 -16.04 -19.02
N GLY A 362 -2.14 -15.43 -19.41
CA GLY A 362 -2.31 -13.97 -19.39
C GLY A 362 -1.75 -13.30 -20.64
N THR A 363 -1.76 -11.96 -20.62
CA THR A 363 -1.29 -11.13 -21.73
C THR A 363 -0.33 -10.06 -21.24
N VAL A 364 0.84 -9.96 -21.87
CA VAL A 364 1.81 -8.88 -21.64
C VAL A 364 1.98 -8.09 -22.93
N SER A 365 1.83 -6.77 -22.87
CA SER A 365 2.00 -5.87 -24.01
C SER A 365 2.88 -4.68 -23.63
N THR A 366 4.01 -4.52 -24.31
CA THR A 366 4.91 -3.36 -24.12
C THR A 366 5.07 -2.61 -25.43
N THR A 367 5.08 -1.27 -25.40
CA THR A 367 5.21 -0.46 -26.63
C THR A 367 6.31 0.59 -26.62
N GLY A 368 6.92 0.89 -25.47
CA GLY A 368 8.01 1.85 -25.38
C GLY A 368 9.32 1.32 -25.98
N VAL A 369 10.27 2.22 -26.24
CA VAL A 369 11.62 1.86 -26.70
C VAL A 369 12.32 1.07 -25.60
N ASP A 370 13.15 0.10 -25.98
CA ASP A 370 13.91 -0.75 -25.06
C ASP A 370 13.02 -1.34 -23.94
N SER A 371 11.77 -1.69 -24.27
CA SER A 371 10.78 -2.18 -23.31
C SER A 371 10.47 -3.64 -23.56
N GLU A 372 10.91 -4.52 -22.68
CA GLU A 372 10.76 -5.97 -22.82
C GLU A 372 9.47 -6.51 -22.20
N GLY A 373 9.05 -7.71 -22.64
CA GLY A 373 7.91 -8.41 -22.06
C GLY A 373 8.20 -8.89 -20.63
N LEU A 374 9.10 -9.87 -20.50
CA LEU A 374 9.50 -10.48 -19.23
C LEU A 374 11.02 -10.39 -19.06
N VAL A 375 11.47 -9.85 -17.93
CA VAL A 375 12.89 -9.64 -17.65
C VAL A 375 13.27 -10.15 -16.27
N SER A 376 14.21 -11.08 -16.22
CA SER A 376 14.83 -11.52 -14.98
C SER A 376 16.30 -11.15 -14.98
N VAL A 377 16.75 -10.38 -13.98
CA VAL A 377 18.14 -9.89 -13.89
C VAL A 377 18.74 -10.15 -12.51
N VAL A 378 19.92 -10.73 -12.51
CA VAL A 378 20.82 -10.77 -11.34
C VAL A 378 22.07 -9.95 -11.67
N SER A 379 22.21 -8.77 -11.05
CA SER A 379 23.33 -7.85 -11.28
C SER A 379 24.33 -7.81 -10.12
N THR A 380 24.20 -8.71 -9.15
CA THR A 380 25.09 -8.77 -7.99
C THR A 380 26.49 -9.28 -8.38
N LEU A 381 27.51 -8.93 -7.60
CA LEU A 381 28.86 -9.51 -7.75
C LEU A 381 28.96 -10.97 -7.25
N LEU A 382 27.87 -11.53 -6.73
CA LEU A 382 27.78 -12.85 -6.13
C LEU A 382 27.11 -13.84 -7.11
N THR A 383 26.93 -15.07 -6.65
CA THR A 383 26.23 -16.14 -7.39
C THR A 383 24.72 -16.00 -7.17
N GLY A 384 23.96 -15.79 -8.25
CA GLY A 384 22.51 -15.86 -8.26
C GLY A 384 22.04 -16.14 -9.69
N ASP A 385 20.99 -16.94 -9.82
CA ASP A 385 20.48 -17.37 -11.13
C ASP A 385 19.36 -16.44 -11.58
N ALA A 386 19.29 -16.18 -12.89
CA ALA A 386 18.19 -15.47 -13.54
C ALA A 386 17.40 -16.44 -14.39
N SER A 387 16.09 -16.51 -14.19
CA SER A 387 15.23 -17.45 -14.91
C SER A 387 13.91 -16.83 -15.36
N VAL A 388 13.49 -17.16 -16.57
CA VAL A 388 12.14 -16.88 -17.07
C VAL A 388 11.59 -18.14 -17.72
N GLU A 389 10.40 -18.56 -17.30
CA GLU A 389 9.67 -19.70 -17.88
C GLU A 389 8.27 -19.26 -18.33
N MET A 390 7.99 -19.37 -19.63
CA MET A 390 6.68 -19.08 -20.23
C MET A 390 5.98 -20.38 -20.63
N ASN A 391 4.97 -20.79 -19.87
CA ASN A 391 4.18 -21.99 -20.10
C ASN A 391 2.99 -21.77 -21.04
N ALA A 392 2.36 -20.60 -20.99
CA ALA A 392 1.26 -20.21 -21.88
C ALA A 392 1.11 -18.68 -21.94
N GLY A 393 0.01 -18.21 -22.55
CA GLY A 393 -0.31 -16.79 -22.67
C GLY A 393 0.29 -16.14 -23.93
N SER A 394 0.32 -14.80 -23.94
CA SER A 394 0.86 -14.03 -25.06
C SER A 394 1.71 -12.85 -24.59
N ILE A 395 2.85 -12.67 -25.24
CA ILE A 395 3.72 -11.50 -25.08
C ILE A 395 3.76 -10.75 -26.42
N SER A 396 3.51 -9.44 -26.39
CA SER A 396 3.66 -8.54 -27.53
C SER A 396 4.58 -7.40 -27.17
N THR A 397 5.66 -7.18 -27.91
CA THR A 397 6.53 -6.02 -27.71
C THR A 397 6.66 -5.20 -29.00
N GLY A 398 6.55 -3.88 -28.85
CA GLY A 398 6.43 -2.92 -29.96
C GLY A 398 7.63 -2.02 -30.20
N GLY A 399 8.52 -1.89 -29.20
CA GLY A 399 9.63 -0.94 -29.21
C GLY A 399 10.83 -1.37 -30.03
N ASP A 400 11.59 -0.38 -30.50
CA ASP A 400 12.95 -0.62 -30.97
C ASP A 400 13.80 -1.15 -29.81
N GLY A 401 14.60 -2.20 -30.05
CA GLY A 401 15.44 -2.82 -29.02
C GLY A 401 14.72 -3.81 -28.09
N SER A 402 13.39 -3.88 -28.14
CA SER A 402 12.59 -4.73 -27.26
C SER A 402 12.81 -6.23 -27.45
N ALA A 403 12.69 -6.98 -26.36
CA ALA A 403 12.69 -8.44 -26.35
C ALA A 403 11.42 -9.02 -25.70
N GLY A 404 10.98 -10.20 -26.13
CA GLY A 404 9.86 -10.89 -25.51
C GLY A 404 10.21 -11.41 -24.12
N ILE A 405 11.28 -12.19 -24.03
CA ILE A 405 11.82 -12.77 -22.79
C ILE A 405 13.31 -12.48 -22.69
N VAL A 406 13.76 -12.01 -21.52
CA VAL A 406 15.18 -11.81 -21.19
C VAL A 406 15.49 -12.44 -19.83
N ALA A 407 16.50 -13.30 -19.80
CA ALA A 407 17.16 -13.73 -18.58
C ALA A 407 18.62 -13.28 -18.61
N GLN A 408 19.05 -12.54 -17.59
CA GLN A 408 20.41 -12.05 -17.49
C GLN A 408 21.00 -12.30 -16.11
N SER A 409 22.10 -13.03 -16.07
CA SER A 409 22.93 -13.20 -14.87
C SER A 409 24.29 -12.55 -15.08
N ASN A 410 24.88 -12.09 -13.97
CA ASN A 410 26.11 -11.30 -13.89
C ASN A 410 27.13 -11.60 -15.01
N PHE A 411 27.63 -10.55 -15.66
CA PHE A 411 28.61 -10.63 -16.75
C PHE A 411 30.06 -10.40 -16.30
N VAL A 412 30.29 -9.99 -15.04
CA VAL A 412 31.57 -9.41 -14.60
C VAL A 412 32.51 -10.44 -13.94
N THR A 413 31.99 -11.51 -13.33
CA THR A 413 32.82 -12.50 -12.62
C THR A 413 32.84 -13.84 -13.36
N SER A 414 33.97 -14.55 -13.38
CA SER A 414 34.10 -15.87 -14.03
C SER A 414 33.38 -17.02 -13.30
N THR A 415 32.55 -16.68 -12.31
CA THR A 415 31.77 -17.61 -11.48
C THR A 415 30.31 -17.14 -11.40
N GLY A 416 29.80 -16.44 -12.42
CA GLY A 416 28.43 -15.95 -12.43
C GLY A 416 27.39 -17.08 -12.32
N GLY A 417 26.20 -16.74 -11.85
CA GLY A 417 25.06 -17.68 -11.86
C GLY A 417 24.54 -17.94 -13.27
N SER A 418 23.61 -18.86 -13.43
CA SER A 418 23.06 -19.22 -14.74
C SER A 418 21.98 -18.24 -15.20
N ALA A 419 21.80 -18.10 -16.51
CA ALA A 419 20.67 -17.40 -17.12
C ALA A 419 19.85 -18.38 -17.97
N GLN A 420 18.57 -18.52 -17.68
CA GLN A 420 17.67 -19.45 -18.35
C GLN A 420 16.42 -18.72 -18.84
N ALA A 421 16.13 -18.78 -20.14
CA ALA A 421 14.93 -18.24 -20.74
C ALA A 421 14.25 -19.34 -21.56
N VAL A 422 13.07 -19.80 -21.13
CA VAL A 422 12.38 -20.97 -21.69
C VAL A 422 10.96 -20.63 -22.10
N GLN A 423 10.59 -20.99 -23.32
CA GLN A 423 9.21 -20.98 -23.80
C GLN A 423 8.68 -22.41 -23.97
N ASN A 424 7.75 -22.82 -23.11
CA ASN A 424 7.05 -24.09 -23.18
C ASN A 424 5.69 -24.00 -23.90
N GLY A 425 5.19 -22.79 -24.18
CA GLY A 425 3.92 -22.57 -24.89
C GLY A 425 3.64 -21.10 -25.19
N GLY A 426 2.39 -20.80 -25.57
CA GLY A 426 1.94 -19.44 -25.86
C GLY A 426 2.52 -18.80 -27.13
N THR A 427 2.41 -17.48 -27.23
CA THR A 427 2.87 -16.71 -28.40
C THR A 427 3.73 -15.52 -27.97
N ILE A 428 4.88 -15.36 -28.61
CA ILE A 428 5.72 -14.17 -28.50
C ILE A 428 5.68 -13.45 -29.86
N SER A 429 5.31 -12.17 -29.86
CA SER A 429 5.32 -11.31 -31.03
C SER A 429 6.16 -10.08 -30.73
N THR A 430 7.27 -9.90 -31.41
CA THR A 430 8.11 -8.71 -31.25
C THR A 430 8.24 -7.96 -32.56
N THR A 431 8.08 -6.64 -32.48
CA THR A 431 8.25 -5.73 -33.60
C THR A 431 9.23 -4.65 -33.17
N GLY A 432 10.24 -4.39 -33.99
CA GLY A 432 11.21 -3.31 -33.75
C GLY A 432 12.05 -3.05 -34.99
N GLY A 433 13.11 -2.27 -34.86
CA GLY A 433 14.01 -1.94 -35.96
C GLY A 433 13.38 -0.99 -36.97
N ALA A 434 12.61 -0.01 -36.50
CA ALA A 434 12.10 1.06 -37.32
C ALA A 434 13.26 1.77 -38.06
N LEU A 435 13.00 2.05 -39.34
CA LEU A 435 13.95 2.43 -40.37
C LEU A 435 14.92 3.56 -39.96
N GLY A 436 16.17 3.24 -39.62
CA GLY A 436 17.28 4.21 -39.65
C GLY A 436 18.19 4.28 -38.42
N GLY A 437 17.84 3.62 -37.31
CA GLY A 437 18.73 3.44 -36.16
C GLY A 437 19.66 2.25 -36.36
N ALA A 438 20.95 2.40 -36.04
CA ALA A 438 21.91 1.31 -36.15
C ALA A 438 21.64 0.26 -35.05
N PHE A 439 21.27 -0.98 -35.44
CA PHE A 439 21.34 -2.21 -34.64
C PHE A 439 20.34 -2.47 -33.49
N GLN A 440 19.23 -1.74 -33.35
CA GLN A 440 18.20 -2.06 -32.33
C GLN A 440 17.20 -3.12 -32.86
N GLY A 441 17.65 -4.35 -33.06
CA GLY A 441 16.77 -5.46 -33.46
C GLY A 441 15.80 -5.85 -32.34
N ALA A 442 14.65 -6.42 -32.70
CA ALA A 442 13.73 -7.02 -31.72
C ALA A 442 14.06 -8.51 -31.51
N TYR A 443 13.96 -8.99 -30.26
CA TYR A 443 14.32 -10.36 -29.90
C TYR A 443 13.13 -11.14 -29.37
N GLY A 444 13.02 -12.43 -29.66
CA GLY A 444 11.99 -13.28 -29.03
C GLY A 444 12.41 -13.69 -27.63
N ILE A 445 13.50 -14.45 -27.53
CA ILE A 445 14.06 -15.00 -26.29
C ILE A 445 15.56 -14.68 -26.24
N VAL A 446 16.03 -14.19 -25.09
CA VAL A 446 17.44 -13.86 -24.86
C VAL A 446 17.89 -14.43 -23.51
N ALA A 447 19.02 -15.14 -23.49
CA ALA A 447 19.70 -15.52 -22.25
C ALA A 447 21.17 -15.09 -22.26
N VAL A 448 21.59 -14.34 -21.25
CA VAL A 448 22.97 -13.83 -21.14
C VAL A 448 23.54 -14.13 -19.76
N SER A 449 24.69 -14.79 -19.72
CA SER A 449 25.43 -15.03 -18.48
C SER A 449 26.94 -15.14 -18.72
N SER A 450 27.74 -14.90 -17.68
CA SER A 450 29.14 -15.34 -17.59
C SER A 450 29.30 -16.80 -17.16
N GLY A 451 28.25 -17.39 -16.58
CA GLY A 451 28.08 -18.82 -16.33
C GLY A 451 27.38 -19.51 -17.50
N ASP A 452 26.43 -20.41 -17.19
CA ASP A 452 25.62 -21.07 -18.22
C ASP A 452 24.50 -20.13 -18.70
N ALA A 453 24.35 -20.00 -20.02
CA ALA A 453 23.27 -19.25 -20.65
C ALA A 453 22.46 -20.20 -21.55
N MET A 454 21.15 -20.26 -21.34
CA MET A 454 20.25 -21.13 -22.10
C MET A 454 18.99 -20.38 -22.52
N ALA A 455 18.78 -20.29 -23.84
CA ALA A 455 17.55 -19.82 -24.44
C ALA A 455 16.90 -20.99 -25.20
N GLU A 456 15.67 -21.37 -24.83
CA GLU A 456 15.01 -22.57 -25.35
C GLU A 456 13.55 -22.32 -25.72
N GLN A 457 13.11 -22.89 -26.85
CA GLN A 457 11.71 -22.94 -27.26
C GLN A 457 11.28 -24.41 -27.40
N ASN A 458 10.50 -24.89 -26.43
CA ASN A 458 9.94 -26.23 -26.38
C ASN A 458 8.58 -26.33 -27.13
N ALA A 459 7.75 -25.28 -27.06
CA ALA A 459 6.53 -25.15 -27.85
C ALA A 459 6.11 -23.68 -28.03
N GLY A 460 4.93 -23.46 -28.61
CA GLY A 460 4.40 -22.12 -28.89
C GLY A 460 4.88 -21.56 -30.23
N SER A 461 4.85 -20.23 -30.36
CA SER A 461 5.36 -19.53 -31.55
C SER A 461 6.09 -18.25 -31.17
N ILE A 462 7.15 -17.93 -31.92
CA ILE A 462 7.85 -16.64 -31.86
C ILE A 462 7.74 -16.01 -33.25
N THR A 463 7.23 -14.80 -33.32
CA THR A 463 7.24 -13.96 -34.52
C THR A 463 8.04 -12.71 -34.22
N THR A 464 9.16 -12.53 -34.89
CA THR A 464 9.94 -11.28 -34.82
C THR A 464 9.92 -10.59 -36.16
N SER A 465 9.82 -9.26 -36.16
CA SER A 465 9.84 -8.47 -37.39
C SER A 465 10.60 -7.17 -37.17
N GLY A 466 11.37 -6.78 -38.19
CA GLY A 466 12.30 -5.65 -38.09
C GLY A 466 13.68 -5.94 -38.67
N ALA A 467 14.43 -4.88 -38.96
CA ALA A 467 15.84 -5.03 -39.30
C ALA A 467 16.63 -5.49 -38.06
N GLY A 468 17.48 -6.50 -38.20
CA GLY A 468 18.31 -7.02 -37.10
C GLY A 468 17.57 -7.87 -36.06
N SER A 469 16.28 -8.15 -36.26
CA SER A 469 15.47 -8.93 -35.32
C SER A 469 15.85 -10.42 -35.36
N SER A 470 15.83 -11.07 -34.20
CA SER A 470 16.20 -12.48 -34.04
C SER A 470 15.20 -13.21 -33.16
N GLY A 471 14.92 -14.49 -33.46
CA GLY A 471 13.96 -15.27 -32.67
C GLY A 471 14.50 -15.64 -31.29
N ILE A 472 15.66 -16.29 -31.24
CA ILE A 472 16.29 -16.81 -30.02
C ILE A 472 17.77 -16.43 -30.09
N LEU A 473 18.31 -15.88 -28.99
CA LEU A 473 19.71 -15.47 -28.85
C LEU A 473 20.38 -16.09 -27.62
#